data_AF-A0A7S2FHG7-F1
#
_entry.id   AF-A0A7S2FHG7-F1
#
_cell.length_a   1.000
_cell.length_b   1.000
_cell.length_c   1.000
_cell.angle_alpha   90.00
_cell.angle_beta   90.00
_cell.angle_gamma   90.00
#
_symmetry.space_group_name_H-M   'P 1'
#
loop_
_entity.id
_entity.type
_entity.pdbx_description
1 polymer ?
#
loop_
_entity_poly.entity_id
_entity_poly.type
_entity_poly.pdbx_seq_one_letter_code
_entity_poly.pdbx_strand_id
1 'polypeptide(L)'
;LECLTIPASDRTSALNLAKIIASRVATAKREQPNRSVCLLGESMGGLLALLAASEAAGNVDRLYLANPASSFERAPIAAVAPSFPIFPEPLYEALPLVLAPVLIDPVKSTRRVIARTVNDGEAMTSADDVDLNALLTSDPGAVADALLTVLTGFQRTLIECLPKATLAHRLEILRDGCAALDDAALARIQCKTLVLAGDSDLLLPSAEEATRLKQALPNCVTRTYSGVSHAILQDPSVDFSRVVQEYSCYPSLPARRRRRRNKPTHKNSNEPLRRFDNWLPPREEDLASAKQFLDPQRRLHS
;
A
#
# COMPACT_ATOMS: atom_id res chain seq x y z
N LEU A 1 1.97 -6.79 16.12
CA LEU A 1 1.28 -6.02 15.06
C LEU A 1 -0.02 -5.49 15.65
N GLU A 2 -0.38 -4.23 15.39
CA GLU A 2 -1.69 -3.66 15.74
C GLU A 2 -2.30 -3.13 14.45
N CYS A 3 -3.55 -3.50 14.17
CA CYS A 3 -4.24 -3.11 12.95
C CYS A 3 -5.29 -2.04 13.28
N LEU A 4 -5.26 -0.93 12.53
CA LEU A 4 -6.36 0.01 12.56
C LEU A 4 -7.49 -0.52 11.70
N THR A 5 -8.64 -0.79 12.32
CA THR A 5 -9.88 -1.08 11.61
C THR A 5 -10.76 0.16 11.68
N ILE A 6 -11.19 0.66 10.52
CA ILE A 6 -12.14 1.76 10.42
C ILE A 6 -13.50 1.18 10.02
N PRO A 7 -14.45 1.03 10.95
CA PRO A 7 -15.77 0.48 10.65
C PRO A 7 -16.46 1.23 9.51
N ALA A 8 -17.32 0.53 8.75
CA ALA A 8 -18.09 1.16 7.68
C ALA A 8 -18.99 2.30 8.18
N SER A 9 -19.43 2.26 9.44
CA SER A 9 -20.21 3.34 10.09
C SER A 9 -19.37 4.50 10.63
N ASP A 10 -18.05 4.36 10.69
CA ASP A 10 -17.16 5.40 11.21
C ASP A 10 -17.12 6.60 10.25
N ARG A 11 -17.34 7.79 10.80
CA ARG A 11 -17.37 9.08 10.11
C ARG A 11 -16.28 10.05 10.60
N THR A 12 -15.25 9.53 11.25
CA THR A 12 -14.12 10.32 11.75
C THR A 12 -13.34 10.91 10.58
N SER A 13 -13.08 12.22 10.62
CA SER A 13 -12.32 12.92 9.57
C SER A 13 -10.87 12.41 9.45
N ALA A 14 -10.25 12.64 8.29
CA ALA A 14 -8.86 12.25 8.04
C ALA A 14 -7.89 12.74 9.13
N LEU A 15 -8.01 14.01 9.51
CA LEU A 15 -7.16 14.63 10.54
C LEU A 15 -7.40 14.03 11.93
N ASN A 16 -8.64 13.72 12.28
CA ASN A 16 -8.94 13.11 13.57
C ASN A 16 -8.49 11.64 13.62
N LEU A 17 -8.63 10.89 12.52
CA LEU A 17 -8.02 9.56 12.39
C LEU A 17 -6.50 9.61 12.55
N ALA A 18 -5.84 10.56 11.88
CA ALA A 18 -4.40 10.77 12.03
C ALA A 18 -3.98 11.07 13.48
N LYS A 19 -4.75 11.91 14.20
CA LYS A 19 -4.54 12.20 15.62
C LYS A 19 -4.74 10.97 16.51
N ILE A 20 -5.74 10.13 16.23
CA ILE A 20 -5.96 8.87 16.96
C ILE A 20 -4.75 7.94 16.79
N ILE A 21 -4.28 7.76 15.56
CA ILE A 21 -3.10 6.94 15.26
C ILE A 21 -1.86 7.53 15.96
N ALA A 22 -1.66 8.84 15.88
CA ALA A 22 -0.54 9.54 16.51
C ALA A 22 -0.55 9.40 18.04
N SER A 23 -1.73 9.50 18.67
CA SER A 23 -1.91 9.28 20.12
C SER A 23 -1.58 7.85 20.52
N ARG A 24 -1.97 6.87 19.70
CA ARG A 24 -1.63 5.47 19.92
C ARG A 24 -0.12 5.22 19.81
N VAL A 25 0.54 5.80 18.80
CA VAL A 25 2.00 5.78 18.64
C VAL A 25 2.70 6.37 19.86
N ALA A 26 2.28 7.54 20.33
CA ALA A 26 2.86 8.18 21.52
C ALA A 26 2.68 7.32 22.78
N THR A 27 1.52 6.67 22.92
CA THR A 27 1.25 5.76 24.03
C THR A 27 2.13 4.52 23.98
N ALA A 28 2.24 3.86 22.81
CA ALA A 28 3.10 2.71 22.62
C ALA A 28 4.58 3.04 22.92
N LYS A 29 5.05 4.23 22.54
CA LYS A 29 6.42 4.68 22.84
C LYS A 29 6.63 4.93 24.34
N ARG A 30 5.64 5.45 25.07
CA ARG A 30 5.73 5.60 26.54
C ARG A 30 5.75 4.26 27.26
N GLU A 31 4.91 3.32 26.82
CA GLU A 31 4.81 1.98 27.41
C GLU A 31 6.05 1.13 27.12
N GLN A 32 6.64 1.27 25.93
CA GLN A 32 7.80 0.50 25.49
C GLN A 32 8.87 1.41 24.84
N PRO A 33 9.60 2.23 25.63
CA PRO A 33 10.53 3.24 25.10
C PRO A 33 11.62 2.68 24.18
N ASN A 34 12.08 1.47 24.48
CA ASN A 34 13.15 0.80 23.73
C ASN A 34 12.66 0.08 22.47
N ARG A 35 11.34 -0.01 22.26
CA ARG A 35 10.78 -0.67 21.07
C ARG A 35 10.65 0.33 19.92
N SER A 36 10.98 -0.14 18.72
CA SER A 36 10.77 0.63 17.50
C SER A 36 9.29 0.61 17.11
N VAL A 37 8.73 1.79 16.82
CA VAL A 37 7.36 1.96 16.33
C VAL A 37 7.40 2.17 14.82
N CYS A 38 6.71 1.30 14.10
CA CYS A 38 6.61 1.34 12.65
C CYS A 38 5.15 1.56 12.25
N LEU A 39 4.91 2.43 11.26
CA LEU A 39 3.61 2.55 10.61
C LEU A 39 3.69 1.91 9.21
N LEU A 40 2.67 1.13 8.86
CA LEU A 40 2.48 0.55 7.54
C LEU A 40 1.11 0.98 7.03
N GLY A 41 1.03 1.49 5.81
CA GLY A 41 -0.23 1.84 5.17
C GLY A 41 -0.20 1.59 3.67
N GLU A 42 -1.27 0.98 3.16
CA GLU A 42 -1.55 0.85 1.73
C GLU A 42 -2.67 1.80 1.32
N SER A 43 -2.59 2.41 0.14
CA SER A 43 -3.65 3.27 -0.40
C SER A 43 -4.06 4.40 0.58
N MET A 44 -5.35 4.54 0.91
CA MET A 44 -5.87 5.46 1.92
C MET A 44 -5.16 5.30 3.27
N GLY A 45 -4.81 4.07 3.67
CA GLY A 45 -4.03 3.81 4.88
C GLY A 45 -2.63 4.41 4.81
N GLY A 46 -2.01 4.46 3.63
CA GLY A 46 -0.74 5.14 3.39
C GLY A 46 -0.84 6.65 3.57
N LEU A 47 -1.91 7.28 3.09
CA LEU A 47 -2.21 8.69 3.34
C LEU A 47 -2.38 8.98 4.84
N LEU A 48 -3.18 8.17 5.54
CA LEU A 48 -3.37 8.29 6.99
C LEU A 48 -2.07 8.07 7.77
N ALA A 49 -1.22 7.15 7.32
CA ALA A 49 0.08 6.90 7.94
C ALA A 49 1.06 8.08 7.75
N LEU A 50 1.04 8.75 6.59
CA LEU A 50 1.79 9.98 6.35
C LEU A 50 1.33 11.11 7.29
N LEU A 51 0.02 11.35 7.37
CA LEU A 51 -0.55 12.36 8.27
C LEU A 51 -0.21 12.05 9.73
N ALA A 52 -0.41 10.80 10.17
CA ALA A 52 -0.10 10.37 11.53
C ALA A 52 1.39 10.49 11.86
N ALA A 53 2.29 10.21 10.91
CA ALA A 53 3.74 10.38 11.09
C ALA A 53 4.14 11.85 11.19
N SER A 54 3.44 12.75 10.48
CA SER A 54 3.62 14.20 10.62
C SER A 54 3.17 14.70 12.00
N GLU A 55 2.03 14.22 12.49
CA GLU A 55 1.48 14.57 13.82
C GLU A 55 2.33 13.99 14.96
N ALA A 56 2.79 12.74 14.83
CA ALA A 56 3.61 12.04 15.82
C ALA A 56 5.12 12.20 15.55
N ALA A 57 5.54 13.36 15.06
CA ALA A 57 6.94 13.63 14.70
C ALA A 57 7.88 13.26 15.86
N GLY A 58 8.87 12.41 15.56
CA GLY A 58 9.85 11.92 16.53
C GLY A 58 9.44 10.66 17.31
N ASN A 59 8.18 10.24 17.26
CA ASN A 59 7.71 9.01 17.91
C ASN A 59 7.56 7.82 16.93
N VAL A 60 7.55 8.09 15.63
CA VAL A 60 7.58 7.05 14.58
C VAL A 60 9.03 6.83 14.17
N ASP A 61 9.51 5.59 14.25
CA ASP A 61 10.88 5.24 13.86
C ASP A 61 10.96 4.91 12.36
N ARG A 62 9.92 4.27 11.81
CA ARG A 62 9.86 3.88 10.39
C ARG A 62 8.45 3.99 9.81
N LEU A 63 8.38 4.33 8.53
CA LEU A 63 7.15 4.43 7.76
C LEU A 63 7.27 3.56 6.50
N TYR A 64 6.29 2.68 6.29
CA TYR A 64 6.18 1.82 5.12
C TYR A 64 4.90 2.18 4.38
N LEU A 65 5.04 2.58 3.11
CA LEU A 65 3.94 3.04 2.28
C LEU A 65 3.84 2.15 1.05
N ALA A 66 2.63 1.73 0.73
CA ALA A 66 2.31 0.89 -0.42
C ALA A 66 1.25 1.63 -1.25
N ASN A 67 1.59 2.07 -2.47
CA ASN A 67 0.71 2.86 -3.33
C ASN A 67 -0.10 3.93 -2.55
N PRO A 68 0.55 4.83 -1.80
CA PRO A 68 -0.15 5.73 -0.90
C PRO A 68 -1.08 6.66 -1.66
N ALA A 69 -2.32 6.83 -1.17
CA ALA A 69 -3.32 7.67 -1.81
C ALA A 69 -3.10 9.19 -1.63
N SER A 70 -1.89 9.61 -1.26
CA SER A 70 -1.48 11.02 -1.17
C SER A 70 -1.33 11.72 -2.53
N SER A 71 -1.57 10.99 -3.62
CA SER A 71 -1.70 11.52 -4.98
C SER A 71 -3.12 11.44 -5.53
N PHE A 72 -4.12 11.11 -4.71
CA PHE A 72 -5.49 10.93 -5.17
C PHE A 72 -6.01 12.13 -5.97
N GLU A 73 -5.78 13.37 -5.52
CA GLU A 73 -6.21 14.58 -6.24
C GLU A 73 -5.58 14.76 -7.63
N ARG A 74 -4.46 14.07 -7.92
CA ARG A 74 -3.79 14.05 -9.23
C ARG A 74 -4.23 12.88 -10.10
N ALA A 75 -5.04 11.96 -9.58
CA ALA A 75 -5.51 10.80 -10.33
C ALA A 75 -6.67 11.18 -11.26
N PRO A 76 -6.75 10.60 -12.48
CA PRO A 76 -7.87 10.85 -13.39
C PRO A 76 -9.24 10.57 -12.77
N ILE A 77 -9.34 9.55 -11.90
CA ILE A 77 -10.58 9.16 -11.24
C ILE A 77 -11.11 10.22 -10.27
N ALA A 78 -10.27 11.12 -9.76
CA ALA A 78 -10.68 12.12 -8.76
C ALA A 78 -11.71 13.11 -9.30
N ALA A 79 -11.78 13.32 -10.61
CA ALA A 79 -12.78 14.19 -11.24
C ALA A 79 -14.20 13.62 -11.17
N VAL A 80 -14.35 12.29 -11.16
CA VAL A 80 -15.65 11.60 -11.24
C VAL A 80 -16.04 10.89 -9.94
N ALA A 81 -15.05 10.51 -9.13
CA ALA A 81 -15.28 9.78 -7.89
C ALA A 81 -16.30 10.42 -6.94
N PRO A 82 -16.35 11.76 -6.75
CA PRO A 82 -17.34 12.41 -5.88
C PRO A 82 -18.80 12.16 -6.28
N SER A 83 -19.07 11.80 -7.55
CA SER A 83 -20.43 11.52 -8.02
C SER A 83 -20.87 10.08 -7.74
N PHE A 84 -19.94 9.14 -7.52
CA PHE A 84 -20.24 7.72 -7.32
C PHE A 84 -21.26 7.45 -6.19
N PRO A 85 -21.18 8.10 -5.02
CA PRO A 85 -22.13 7.87 -3.93
C PRO A 85 -23.57 8.30 -4.25
N ILE A 86 -23.76 9.17 -5.24
CA ILE A 86 -25.05 9.76 -5.60
C ILE A 86 -25.70 9.00 -6.76
N PHE A 87 -25.01 8.01 -7.33
CA PHE A 87 -25.56 7.18 -8.40
C PHE A 87 -26.85 6.46 -7.97
N PRO A 88 -27.82 6.27 -8.86
CA PRO A 88 -28.97 5.40 -8.61
C PRO A 88 -28.51 3.99 -8.22
N GLU A 89 -29.31 3.27 -7.41
CA GLU A 89 -28.96 1.93 -6.88
C GLU A 89 -28.41 0.97 -7.95
N PRO A 90 -29.02 0.78 -9.14
CA PRO A 90 -28.49 -0.16 -10.13
C PRO A 90 -27.10 0.24 -10.64
N LEU A 91 -26.84 1.54 -10.79
CA LEU A 91 -25.55 2.03 -11.26
C LEU A 91 -24.48 1.92 -10.16
N TYR A 92 -24.86 2.13 -8.90
CA TYR A 92 -23.97 1.92 -7.77
C TYR A 92 -23.60 0.45 -7.58
N GLU A 93 -24.58 -0.45 -7.70
CA GLU A 93 -24.35 -1.89 -7.62
C GLU A 93 -23.44 -2.41 -8.74
N ALA A 94 -23.46 -1.78 -9.92
CA ALA A 94 -22.56 -2.09 -11.03
C ALA A 94 -21.16 -1.46 -10.87
N LEU A 95 -20.99 -0.45 -10.02
CA LEU A 95 -19.74 0.31 -9.89
C LEU A 95 -18.51 -0.58 -9.59
N PRO A 96 -18.57 -1.58 -8.69
CA PRO A 96 -17.44 -2.48 -8.46
C PRO A 96 -16.94 -3.19 -9.72
N LEU A 97 -17.84 -3.58 -10.63
CA LEU A 97 -17.47 -4.27 -11.86
C LEU A 97 -16.67 -3.33 -12.79
N VAL A 98 -17.08 -2.06 -12.85
CA VAL A 98 -16.39 -1.03 -13.63
C VAL A 98 -15.05 -0.67 -13.01
N LEU A 99 -14.98 -0.63 -11.67
CA LEU A 99 -13.74 -0.33 -10.94
C LEU A 99 -12.80 -1.53 -10.78
N ALA A 100 -13.23 -2.74 -11.13
CA ALA A 100 -12.43 -3.95 -10.95
C ALA A 100 -11.06 -3.84 -11.64
N PRO A 101 -10.92 -3.45 -12.93
CA PRO A 101 -9.59 -3.34 -13.55
C PRO A 101 -8.69 -2.28 -12.91
N VAL A 102 -9.30 -1.31 -12.22
CA VAL A 102 -8.61 -0.20 -11.57
C VAL A 102 -8.09 -0.59 -10.18
N LEU A 103 -8.91 -1.36 -9.46
CA LEU A 103 -8.65 -1.76 -8.07
C LEU A 103 -7.95 -3.11 -7.95
N ILE A 104 -8.16 -4.01 -8.91
CA ILE A 104 -7.59 -5.36 -8.97
C ILE A 104 -7.03 -5.65 -10.36
N ASP A 105 -6.22 -6.70 -10.47
CA ASP A 105 -5.83 -7.27 -11.76
C ASP A 105 -6.75 -8.46 -12.07
N PRO A 106 -7.81 -8.29 -12.89
CA PRO A 106 -8.77 -9.35 -13.16
C PRO A 106 -8.11 -10.52 -13.88
N VAL A 107 -7.13 -10.27 -14.76
CA VAL A 107 -6.46 -11.32 -15.53
C VAL A 107 -5.62 -12.21 -14.61
N LYS A 108 -4.78 -11.61 -13.76
CA LYS A 108 -4.02 -12.38 -12.74
C LYS A 108 -4.94 -13.10 -11.76
N SER A 109 -6.07 -12.48 -11.40
CA SER A 109 -7.05 -13.09 -10.49
C SER A 109 -7.75 -14.29 -11.14
N THR A 110 -8.15 -14.18 -12.42
CA THR A 110 -8.72 -15.29 -13.20
C THR A 110 -7.73 -16.43 -13.33
N ARG A 111 -6.47 -16.15 -13.68
CA ARG A 111 -5.39 -17.18 -13.70
C ARG A 111 -5.32 -17.94 -12.39
N ARG A 112 -5.42 -17.23 -11.26
CA ARG A 112 -5.35 -17.82 -9.93
C ARG A 112 -6.55 -18.69 -9.60
N VAL A 113 -7.76 -18.29 -9.99
CA VAL A 113 -8.96 -19.13 -9.83
C VAL A 113 -8.81 -20.41 -10.64
N ILE A 114 -8.38 -20.30 -11.89
CA ILE A 114 -8.15 -21.47 -12.77
C ILE A 114 -7.05 -22.38 -12.22
N ALA A 115 -5.91 -21.82 -11.81
CA ALA A 115 -4.81 -22.60 -11.24
C ALA A 115 -5.32 -23.46 -10.07
N ARG A 116 -6.23 -22.93 -9.25
CA ARG A 116 -6.80 -23.70 -8.14
C ARG A 116 -7.77 -24.79 -8.58
N THR A 117 -8.66 -24.50 -9.54
CA THR A 117 -9.63 -25.50 -10.01
C THR A 117 -8.96 -26.65 -10.77
N VAL A 118 -7.85 -26.38 -11.45
CA VAL A 118 -7.04 -27.41 -12.12
C VAL A 118 -6.25 -28.28 -11.12
N ASN A 119 -5.94 -27.75 -9.93
CA ASN A 119 -5.08 -28.38 -8.93
C ASN A 119 -5.84 -29.19 -7.85
N ASP A 120 -7.04 -29.72 -8.11
CA ASP A 120 -7.78 -30.60 -7.20
C ASP A 120 -7.08 -31.98 -6.98
N GLY A 121 -5.80 -31.99 -6.56
CA GLY A 121 -5.12 -33.22 -6.10
C GLY A 121 -3.59 -33.26 -6.02
N GLU A 122 -2.80 -32.55 -6.83
CA GLU A 122 -1.32 -32.63 -6.81
C GLU A 122 -0.60 -31.30 -7.08
N ALA A 123 0.74 -31.31 -6.90
CA ALA A 123 1.69 -30.20 -6.77
C ALA A 123 1.28 -28.84 -7.36
N MET A 124 1.41 -27.80 -6.53
CA MET A 124 1.10 -26.39 -6.78
C MET A 124 1.67 -25.89 -8.12
N THR A 125 0.85 -25.84 -9.18
CA THR A 125 1.18 -25.02 -10.36
C THR A 125 1.11 -23.57 -9.93
N SER A 126 2.14 -22.78 -10.26
CA SER A 126 2.12 -21.35 -9.96
C SER A 126 1.05 -20.70 -10.83
N ALA A 127 0.37 -19.66 -10.34
CA ALA A 127 -0.65 -18.96 -11.14
C ALA A 127 -0.08 -18.38 -12.45
N ASP A 128 1.25 -18.22 -12.53
CA ASP A 128 1.96 -17.75 -13.71
C ASP A 128 2.15 -18.83 -14.77
N ASP A 129 2.03 -20.13 -14.40
CA ASP A 129 2.10 -21.26 -15.33
C ASP A 129 0.80 -21.46 -16.13
N VAL A 130 -0.29 -20.79 -15.74
CA VAL A 130 -1.59 -20.86 -16.43
C VAL A 130 -1.57 -19.98 -17.69
N ASP A 131 -1.47 -20.63 -18.85
CA ASP A 131 -1.65 -19.97 -20.15
C ASP A 131 -3.13 -19.75 -20.46
N LEU A 132 -3.64 -18.57 -20.09
CA LEU A 132 -5.01 -18.15 -20.41
C LEU A 132 -5.29 -18.13 -21.90
N ASN A 133 -4.31 -17.83 -22.75
CA ASN A 133 -4.57 -17.72 -24.19
C ASN A 133 -4.80 -19.11 -24.77
N ALA A 134 -4.00 -20.10 -24.36
CA ALA A 134 -4.26 -21.49 -24.69
C ALA A 134 -5.63 -21.94 -24.16
N LEU A 135 -5.96 -21.62 -22.90
CA LEU A 135 -7.23 -22.04 -22.29
C LEU A 135 -8.45 -21.37 -22.94
N LEU A 136 -8.35 -20.11 -23.36
CA LEU A 136 -9.39 -19.43 -24.13
C LEU A 136 -9.70 -20.13 -25.46
N THR A 137 -8.73 -20.85 -26.03
CA THR A 137 -8.94 -21.63 -27.27
C THR A 137 -9.45 -23.04 -27.00
N SER A 138 -9.00 -23.69 -25.92
CA SER A 138 -9.35 -25.09 -25.63
C SER A 138 -10.62 -25.23 -24.79
N ASP A 139 -10.85 -24.32 -23.84
CA ASP A 139 -12.01 -24.27 -22.96
C ASP A 139 -12.33 -22.81 -22.53
N PRO A 140 -12.96 -22.03 -23.42
CA PRO A 140 -13.36 -20.65 -23.11
C PRO A 140 -14.37 -20.56 -21.96
N GLY A 141 -15.12 -21.63 -21.67
CA GLY A 141 -16.09 -21.69 -20.58
C GLY A 141 -15.43 -21.58 -19.22
N ALA A 142 -14.38 -22.37 -18.97
CA ALA A 142 -13.61 -22.31 -17.73
C ALA A 142 -13.02 -20.92 -17.46
N VAL A 143 -12.53 -20.23 -18.50
CA VAL A 143 -12.01 -18.86 -18.37
C VAL A 143 -13.12 -17.87 -18.03
N ALA A 144 -14.26 -17.97 -18.70
CA ALA A 144 -15.42 -17.13 -18.45
C ALA A 144 -15.96 -17.31 -17.02
N ASP A 145 -16.08 -18.55 -16.55
CA ASP A 145 -16.57 -18.87 -15.20
C ASP A 145 -15.61 -18.37 -14.11
N ALA A 146 -14.30 -18.54 -14.33
CA ALA A 146 -13.28 -18.02 -13.42
C ALA A 146 -13.30 -16.48 -13.36
N LEU A 147 -13.43 -15.81 -14.51
CA LEU A 147 -13.56 -14.35 -14.55
C LEU A 147 -14.85 -13.87 -13.86
N LEU A 148 -15.97 -14.55 -14.11
CA LEU A 148 -17.24 -14.24 -13.46
C LEU A 148 -17.14 -14.41 -11.95
N THR A 149 -16.47 -15.46 -11.48
CA THR A 149 -16.20 -15.69 -10.05
C THR A 149 -15.43 -14.53 -9.42
N VAL A 150 -14.34 -14.08 -10.08
CA VAL A 150 -13.55 -12.93 -9.61
C VAL A 150 -14.40 -11.66 -9.55
N LEU A 151 -15.14 -11.36 -10.62
CA LEU A 151 -15.91 -10.13 -10.73
C LEU A 151 -17.09 -10.09 -9.75
N THR A 152 -17.84 -11.19 -9.62
CA THR A 152 -18.99 -11.27 -8.71
C THR A 152 -18.55 -11.32 -7.24
N GLY A 153 -17.45 -12.03 -6.93
CA GLY A 153 -16.84 -12.02 -5.60
C GLY A 153 -16.40 -10.62 -5.20
N PHE A 154 -15.68 -9.93 -6.09
CA PHE A 154 -15.23 -8.56 -5.88
C PHE A 154 -16.40 -7.59 -5.71
N GLN A 155 -17.42 -7.69 -6.56
CA GLN A 155 -18.63 -6.88 -6.49
C GLN A 155 -19.33 -7.01 -5.14
N ARG A 156 -19.54 -8.25 -4.68
CA ARG A 156 -20.17 -8.53 -3.40
C ARG A 156 -19.38 -7.93 -2.24
N THR A 157 -18.07 -8.19 -2.18
CA THR A 157 -17.21 -7.67 -1.12
C THR A 157 -17.20 -6.15 -1.08
N LEU A 158 -17.09 -5.48 -2.24
CA LEU A 158 -17.08 -4.03 -2.29
C LEU A 158 -18.41 -3.41 -1.86
N ILE A 159 -19.55 -3.96 -2.28
CA ILE A 159 -20.87 -3.43 -1.87
C ILE A 159 -21.07 -3.58 -0.37
N GLU A 160 -20.68 -4.72 0.20
CA GLU A 160 -20.79 -4.99 1.63
C GLU A 160 -19.85 -4.07 2.45
N CYS A 161 -18.64 -3.80 1.96
CA CYS A 161 -17.62 -3.02 2.67
C CYS A 161 -17.70 -1.50 2.43
N LEU A 162 -18.19 -1.08 1.27
CA LEU A 162 -18.39 0.31 0.88
C LEU A 162 -19.84 0.57 0.44
N PRO A 163 -20.79 0.70 1.39
CA PRO A 163 -22.07 1.36 1.14
C PRO A 163 -21.89 2.80 0.65
N LYS A 164 -22.89 3.37 -0.05
CA LYS A 164 -22.83 4.74 -0.61
C LYS A 164 -22.33 5.78 0.38
N ALA A 165 -22.92 5.83 1.57
CA ALA A 165 -22.54 6.78 2.61
C ALA A 165 -21.10 6.57 3.12
N THR A 166 -20.62 5.33 3.10
CA THR A 166 -19.24 4.99 3.46
C THR A 166 -18.28 5.44 2.36
N LEU A 167 -18.59 5.17 1.10
CA LEU A 167 -17.79 5.64 -0.03
C LEU A 167 -17.68 7.17 -0.04
N ALA A 168 -18.79 7.88 0.11
CA ALA A 168 -18.80 9.35 0.20
C ALA A 168 -17.80 9.84 1.26
N HIS A 169 -17.86 9.24 2.43
CA HIS A 169 -16.98 9.62 3.52
C HIS A 169 -15.51 9.20 3.30
N ARG A 170 -15.22 8.06 2.65
CA ARG A 170 -13.83 7.70 2.29
C ARG A 170 -13.25 8.66 1.25
N LEU A 171 -14.07 9.16 0.33
CA LEU A 171 -13.65 10.20 -0.62
C LEU A 171 -13.36 11.53 0.08
N GLU A 172 -14.13 11.89 1.10
CA GLU A 172 -13.82 13.05 1.96
C GLU A 172 -12.49 12.86 2.70
N ILE A 173 -12.22 11.68 3.24
CA ILE A 173 -10.93 11.36 3.88
C ILE A 173 -9.78 11.57 2.88
N LEU A 174 -9.92 11.07 1.65
CA LEU A 174 -8.89 11.21 0.63
C LEU A 174 -8.65 12.68 0.25
N ARG A 175 -9.73 13.44 0.00
CA ARG A 175 -9.66 14.87 -0.33
C ARG A 175 -9.03 15.67 0.81
N ASP A 176 -9.62 15.61 2.00
CA ASP A 176 -9.17 16.43 3.14
C ASP A 176 -7.77 16.01 3.61
N GLY A 177 -7.45 14.72 3.52
CA GLY A 177 -6.13 14.20 3.84
C GLY A 177 -5.06 14.66 2.84
N CYS A 178 -5.35 14.64 1.53
CA CYS A 178 -4.43 15.16 0.52
C CYS A 178 -4.18 16.65 0.72
N ALA A 179 -5.25 17.44 0.94
CA ALA A 179 -5.14 18.87 1.20
C ALA A 179 -4.33 19.20 2.46
N ALA A 180 -4.43 18.38 3.51
CA ALA A 180 -3.68 18.55 4.75
C ALA A 180 -2.21 18.14 4.66
N LEU A 181 -1.84 17.30 3.68
CA LEU A 181 -0.48 16.79 3.51
C LEU A 181 0.38 17.75 2.65
N ASP A 182 0.54 18.97 3.16
CA ASP A 182 1.37 20.00 2.53
C ASP A 182 2.88 19.76 2.73
N ASP A 183 3.70 20.62 2.11
CA ASP A 183 5.16 20.52 2.21
C ASP A 183 5.65 20.66 3.66
N ALA A 184 4.94 21.42 4.50
CA ALA A 184 5.29 21.58 5.91
C ALA A 184 5.01 20.28 6.69
N ALA A 185 3.88 19.61 6.45
CA ALA A 185 3.55 18.31 7.02
C ALA A 185 4.56 17.24 6.61
N LEU A 186 4.91 17.17 5.32
CA LEU A 186 5.94 16.25 4.82
C LEU A 186 7.31 16.55 5.44
N ALA A 187 7.67 17.82 5.62
CA ALA A 187 8.92 18.21 6.28
C ALA A 187 8.98 17.84 7.77
N ARG A 188 7.84 17.64 8.46
CA ARG A 188 7.82 17.14 9.85
C ARG A 188 8.15 15.65 9.95
N ILE A 189 8.00 14.90 8.86
CA ILE A 189 8.27 13.46 8.83
C ILE A 189 9.78 13.22 8.71
N GLN A 190 10.41 12.97 9.86
CA GLN A 190 11.87 12.76 9.94
C GLN A 190 12.27 11.27 9.91
N CYS A 191 11.30 10.36 10.06
CA CYS A 191 11.54 8.92 10.15
C CYS A 191 11.98 8.30 8.82
N LYS A 192 12.59 7.10 8.89
CA LYS A 192 12.98 6.35 7.70
C LYS A 192 11.71 5.89 6.97
N THR A 193 11.55 6.33 5.72
CA THR A 193 10.36 6.04 4.91
C THR A 193 10.72 5.14 3.73
N LEU A 194 9.99 4.05 3.55
CA LEU A 194 10.04 3.20 2.37
C LEU A 194 8.72 3.29 1.62
N VAL A 195 8.77 3.67 0.34
CA VAL A 195 7.60 3.70 -0.54
C VAL A 195 7.71 2.60 -1.58
N LEU A 196 6.71 1.73 -1.63
CA LEU A 196 6.51 0.72 -2.65
C LEU A 196 5.46 1.25 -3.62
N ALA A 197 5.79 1.24 -4.91
CA ALA A 197 4.89 1.70 -5.97
C ALA A 197 4.75 0.66 -7.08
N GLY A 198 3.52 0.38 -7.51
CA GLY A 198 3.26 -0.31 -8.77
C GLY A 198 3.32 0.67 -9.94
N ASP A 199 3.95 0.30 -11.05
CA ASP A 199 3.94 1.11 -12.29
C ASP A 199 2.69 0.87 -13.17
N SER A 200 1.86 -0.10 -12.80
CA SER A 200 0.61 -0.44 -13.49
C SER A 200 -0.61 -0.22 -12.57
N ASP A 201 -0.47 0.71 -11.62
CA ASP A 201 -1.57 1.20 -10.80
C ASP A 201 -2.46 2.12 -11.66
N LEU A 202 -3.66 1.64 -11.99
CA LEU A 202 -4.64 2.39 -12.77
C LEU A 202 -5.52 3.30 -11.91
N LEU A 203 -5.46 3.16 -10.57
CA LEU A 203 -6.23 4.00 -9.64
C LEU A 203 -5.49 5.29 -9.33
N LEU A 204 -4.20 5.19 -9.06
CA LEU A 204 -3.36 6.28 -8.60
C LEU A 204 -2.09 6.39 -9.46
N PRO A 205 -1.54 7.60 -9.68
CA PRO A 205 -0.22 7.78 -10.25
C PRO A 205 0.86 7.43 -9.21
N SER A 206 0.96 6.14 -8.87
CA SER A 206 1.76 5.64 -7.74
C SER A 206 3.26 5.77 -7.96
N ALA A 207 3.74 5.61 -9.20
CA ALA A 207 5.15 5.78 -9.54
C ALA A 207 5.60 7.25 -9.44
N GLU A 208 4.76 8.18 -9.93
CA GLU A 208 4.96 9.61 -9.80
C GLU A 208 4.90 10.02 -8.33
N GLU A 209 3.97 9.45 -7.55
CA GLU A 209 3.83 9.75 -6.14
C GLU A 209 5.05 9.29 -5.33
N ALA A 210 5.58 8.11 -5.61
CA ALA A 210 6.83 7.66 -5.01
C ALA A 210 7.98 8.63 -5.32
N THR A 211 8.05 9.12 -6.56
CA THR A 211 9.06 10.11 -6.98
C THR A 211 8.89 11.43 -6.21
N ARG A 212 7.65 11.92 -6.07
CA ARG A 212 7.35 13.15 -5.32
C ARG A 212 7.69 13.00 -3.84
N LEU A 213 7.26 11.91 -3.20
CA LEU A 213 7.55 11.63 -1.79
C LEU A 213 9.05 11.48 -1.53
N LYS A 214 9.81 10.88 -2.46
CA LYS A 214 11.28 10.80 -2.37
C LYS A 214 11.95 12.17 -2.38
N GLN A 215 11.39 13.13 -3.12
CA GLN A 215 11.92 14.49 -3.20
C GLN A 215 11.54 15.32 -1.96
N ALA A 216 10.33 15.12 -1.43
CA ALA A 216 9.79 15.88 -0.30
C ALA A 216 10.29 15.38 1.07
N LEU A 217 10.44 14.07 1.25
CA LEU A 217 10.82 13.47 2.53
C LEU A 217 12.35 13.35 2.69
N PRO A 218 12.92 13.69 3.87
CA PRO A 218 14.36 13.72 4.07
C PRO A 218 15.04 12.34 4.03
N ASN A 219 14.33 11.29 4.46
CA ASN A 219 14.86 9.93 4.63
C ASN A 219 14.00 8.90 3.89
N CYS A 220 13.73 9.14 2.59
CA CYS A 220 12.84 8.31 1.79
C CYS A 220 13.58 7.47 0.75
N VAL A 221 13.28 6.17 0.73
CA VAL A 221 13.68 5.23 -0.31
C VAL A 221 12.43 4.73 -1.03
N THR A 222 12.55 4.53 -2.33
CA THR A 222 11.46 4.09 -3.19
C THR A 222 11.83 2.79 -3.86
N ARG A 223 10.86 1.90 -4.04
CA ARG A 223 10.98 0.69 -4.88
C ARG A 223 9.75 0.60 -5.76
N THR A 224 9.98 0.62 -7.06
CA THR A 224 8.92 0.48 -8.06
C THR A 224 8.89 -0.95 -8.57
N TYR A 225 7.70 -1.51 -8.76
CA TYR A 225 7.49 -2.86 -9.28
C TYR A 225 6.79 -2.81 -10.61
N SER A 226 7.36 -3.52 -11.58
CA SER A 226 6.83 -3.53 -12.93
C SER A 226 5.68 -4.50 -13.10
N GLY A 227 4.60 -4.05 -13.74
CA GLY A 227 3.39 -4.84 -13.96
C GLY A 227 2.57 -5.08 -12.69
N VAL A 228 2.82 -4.33 -11.60
CA VAL A 228 2.08 -4.45 -10.34
C VAL A 228 1.03 -3.34 -10.24
N SER A 229 -0.19 -3.71 -9.85
CA SER A 229 -1.35 -2.81 -9.77
C SER A 229 -1.46 -2.12 -8.41
N HIS A 230 -2.66 -1.62 -8.08
CA HIS A 230 -2.94 -0.84 -6.88
C HIS A 230 -2.74 -1.63 -5.55
N ALA A 231 -3.07 -2.93 -5.53
CA ALA A 231 -2.99 -3.75 -4.31
C ALA A 231 -1.63 -4.47 -4.16
N ILE A 232 -0.56 -3.68 -4.01
CA ILE A 232 0.82 -4.16 -4.05
C ILE A 232 1.18 -5.15 -2.92
N LEU A 233 0.58 -5.03 -1.72
CA LEU A 233 0.87 -5.96 -0.61
C LEU A 233 0.27 -7.35 -0.84
N GLN A 234 -0.71 -7.44 -1.74
CA GLN A 234 -1.40 -8.66 -2.11
C GLN A 234 -0.78 -9.33 -3.36
N ASP A 235 0.03 -8.60 -4.13
CA ASP A 235 0.69 -9.14 -5.33
C ASP A 235 1.78 -10.17 -4.94
N PRO A 236 1.75 -11.40 -5.47
CA PRO A 236 2.70 -12.46 -5.11
C PRO A 236 4.14 -12.16 -5.53
N SER A 237 4.34 -11.28 -6.51
CA SER A 237 5.68 -10.83 -6.93
C SER A 237 6.37 -9.96 -5.88
N VAL A 238 5.63 -9.49 -4.86
CA VAL A 238 6.12 -8.61 -3.81
C VAL A 238 6.18 -9.33 -2.47
N ASP A 239 7.39 -9.74 -2.08
CA ASP A 239 7.65 -10.21 -0.72
C ASP A 239 7.95 -9.02 0.20
N PHE A 240 6.91 -8.48 0.83
CA PHE A 240 7.03 -7.36 1.76
C PHE A 240 8.01 -7.65 2.90
N SER A 241 8.05 -8.88 3.44
CA SER A 241 8.96 -9.23 4.53
C SER A 241 10.41 -9.14 4.09
N ARG A 242 10.73 -9.70 2.92
CA ARG A 242 12.06 -9.61 2.33
C ARG A 242 12.45 -8.15 2.04
N VAL A 243 11.54 -7.38 1.48
CA VAL A 243 11.77 -5.96 1.14
C VAL A 243 12.04 -5.13 2.40
N VAL A 244 11.31 -5.38 3.49
CA VAL A 244 11.55 -4.73 4.78
C VAL A 244 12.88 -5.16 5.39
N GLN A 245 13.25 -6.45 5.30
CA GLN A 245 14.54 -6.94 5.77
C GLN A 245 15.69 -6.27 5.00
N GLU A 246 15.62 -6.26 3.66
CA GLU A 246 16.57 -5.57 2.79
C GLU A 246 16.68 -4.08 3.14
N TYR A 247 15.54 -3.38 3.28
CA TYR A 247 15.52 -1.96 3.64
C TYR A 247 16.07 -1.67 5.02
N SER A 248 15.93 -2.60 5.94
CA SER A 248 16.38 -2.35 7.29
C SER A 248 17.88 -2.55 7.48
N CYS A 249 18.50 -3.30 6.57
CA CYS A 249 19.95 -3.35 6.39
C CYS A 249 20.52 -2.11 5.69
N TYR A 250 19.69 -1.20 5.17
CA TYR A 250 20.19 0.04 4.54
C TYR A 250 20.72 1.03 5.59
N PRO A 251 21.98 1.50 5.44
CA PRO A 251 22.52 2.56 6.27
C PRO A 251 21.72 3.86 6.04
N SER A 252 21.60 4.68 7.09
CA SER A 252 21.00 6.00 7.01
C SER A 252 21.72 6.82 5.93
N LEU A 253 20.97 7.42 4.99
CA LEU A 253 21.58 8.35 4.03
C LEU A 253 22.21 9.51 4.82
N PRO A 254 23.45 9.91 4.52
CA PRO A 254 24.05 11.05 5.21
C PRO A 254 23.19 12.28 4.95
N ALA A 255 22.83 12.99 6.03
CA ALA A 255 22.08 14.24 5.96
C ALA A 255 22.68 15.15 4.89
N ARG A 256 21.84 15.66 3.98
CA ARG A 256 22.22 16.54 2.86
C ARG A 256 23.00 17.74 3.40
N ARG A 257 24.33 17.66 3.46
CA ARG A 257 25.19 18.83 3.63
C ARG A 257 24.99 19.69 2.39
N ARG A 258 24.48 20.92 2.56
CA ARG A 258 24.51 21.98 1.54
C ARG A 258 25.90 22.00 0.90
N ARG A 259 26.02 21.52 -0.34
CA ARG A 259 27.28 21.48 -1.08
C ARG A 259 27.74 22.91 -1.34
N ARG A 260 28.78 23.36 -0.62
CA ARG A 260 29.70 24.36 -1.16
C ARG A 260 30.50 23.67 -2.28
N ARG A 261 30.42 24.26 -3.47
CA ARG A 261 31.08 23.84 -4.71
C ARG A 261 32.59 23.73 -4.46
N ASN A 262 33.18 22.54 -4.64
CA ASN A 262 34.61 22.37 -4.92
C ASN A 262 34.90 21.01 -5.59
N LYS A 263 35.93 21.02 -6.44
CA LYS A 263 36.38 20.02 -7.44
C LYS A 263 36.60 18.59 -6.90
N PRO A 264 36.60 17.56 -7.78
CA PRO A 264 36.69 16.18 -7.37
C PRO A 264 38.13 15.81 -7.02
N THR A 265 38.32 15.18 -5.87
CA THR A 265 39.54 14.44 -5.54
C THR A 265 39.18 12.96 -5.42
N HIS A 266 39.83 12.15 -6.25
CA HIS A 266 39.87 10.70 -6.09
C HIS A 266 40.47 10.37 -4.73
N LYS A 267 39.73 9.64 -3.89
CA LYS A 267 40.31 8.76 -2.86
C LYS A 267 39.44 7.52 -2.72
N ASN A 268 40.04 6.39 -3.05
CA ASN A 268 39.68 5.09 -2.48
C ASN A 268 39.84 5.19 -0.97
N SER A 269 38.79 4.87 -0.23
CA SER A 269 38.88 4.48 1.18
C SER A 269 37.99 3.28 1.40
N ASN A 270 38.63 2.10 1.40
CA ASN A 270 38.18 0.91 2.12
C ASN A 270 38.13 1.23 3.62
N GLU A 271 37.17 2.04 4.04
CA GLU A 271 36.77 2.12 5.44
C GLU A 271 35.48 1.31 5.62
N PRO A 272 35.44 0.31 6.51
CA PRO A 272 34.20 -0.37 6.82
C PRO A 272 33.28 0.62 7.54
N LEU A 273 32.25 1.08 6.83
CA LEU A 273 31.21 1.93 7.40
C LEU A 273 30.39 1.10 8.40
N ARG A 274 30.33 1.61 9.63
CA ARG A 274 29.82 0.96 10.84
C ARG A 274 28.41 0.39 10.65
N ARG A 275 28.23 -0.88 11.07
CA ARG A 275 26.92 -1.42 11.50
C ARG A 275 26.35 -0.47 12.57
N PHE A 276 25.05 -0.20 12.50
CA PHE A 276 24.32 0.10 13.73
C PHE A 276 24.20 -1.22 14.48
N ASP A 277 25.10 -1.43 15.44
CA ASP A 277 24.91 -2.46 16.45
C ASP A 277 23.61 -2.12 17.19
N ASN A 278 22.69 -3.09 17.27
CA ASN A 278 21.38 -3.10 17.96
C ASN A 278 20.11 -3.01 17.10
N TRP A 279 20.17 -3.15 15.77
CA TRP A 279 18.96 -3.42 15.00
C TRP A 279 18.83 -4.91 14.66
N LEU A 280 17.80 -5.54 15.22
CA LEU A 280 17.31 -6.85 14.79
C LEU A 280 16.16 -6.64 13.81
N PRO A 281 16.07 -7.43 12.72
CA PRO A 281 14.87 -7.52 11.92
C PRO A 281 13.62 -7.70 12.77
N PRO A 282 12.44 -7.23 12.28
CA PRO A 282 11.19 -7.62 12.92
C PRO A 282 11.25 -9.14 13.06
N ARG A 283 10.99 -9.64 14.26
CA ARG A 283 11.16 -11.06 14.55
C ARG A 283 10.37 -11.84 13.51
N GLU A 284 10.87 -13.02 13.11
CA GLU A 284 10.14 -13.85 12.14
C GLU A 284 8.70 -14.09 12.60
N GLU A 285 8.43 -14.16 13.90
CA GLU A 285 7.09 -14.21 14.49
C GLU A 285 6.23 -12.97 14.17
N ASP A 286 6.80 -11.76 14.22
CA ASP A 286 6.10 -10.51 13.89
C ASP A 286 5.82 -10.42 12.38
N LEU A 287 6.74 -10.92 11.54
CA LEU A 287 6.57 -11.02 10.08
C LEU A 287 5.59 -12.12 9.69
N ALA A 288 5.63 -13.28 10.36
CA ALA A 288 4.70 -14.39 10.17
C ALA A 288 3.29 -14.02 10.62
N SER A 289 3.16 -13.29 11.73
CA SER A 289 1.89 -12.69 12.15
C SER A 289 1.39 -11.72 11.09
N ALA A 290 2.24 -10.81 10.60
CA ALA A 290 1.85 -9.89 9.51
C ALA A 290 1.43 -10.63 8.23
N LYS A 291 2.12 -11.73 7.87
CA LYS A 291 1.71 -12.61 6.77
C LYS A 291 0.35 -13.26 7.05
N GLN A 292 0.09 -13.79 8.25
CA GLN A 292 -1.21 -14.34 8.64
C GLN A 292 -2.35 -13.30 8.65
N PHE A 293 -2.05 -12.01 8.78
CA PHE A 293 -3.04 -10.94 8.64
C PHE A 293 -3.23 -10.47 7.18
N LEU A 294 -2.16 -10.45 6.39
CA LEU A 294 -2.20 -10.11 4.98
C LEU A 294 -2.79 -11.25 4.12
N ASP A 295 -2.58 -12.51 4.50
CA ASP A 295 -3.05 -13.68 3.75
C ASP A 295 -4.58 -13.80 3.68
N PRO A 296 -5.38 -13.51 4.73
CA PRO A 296 -6.83 -13.38 4.64
C PRO A 296 -7.27 -12.22 3.73
N GLN A 297 -6.52 -11.11 3.66
CA GLN A 297 -6.81 -10.04 2.71
C GLN A 297 -6.42 -10.43 1.27
N ARG A 298 -5.37 -11.25 1.10
CA ARG A 298 -5.09 -11.96 -0.17
C ARG A 298 -6.20 -12.98 -0.51
N ARG A 299 -6.95 -13.44 0.50
CA ARG A 299 -8.16 -14.26 0.32
C ARG A 299 -9.45 -13.48 0.04
N LEU A 300 -9.47 -12.16 0.21
CA LEU A 300 -10.62 -11.36 -0.25
C LEU A 300 -10.64 -11.22 -1.79
N HIS A 301 -9.53 -11.58 -2.43
CA HIS A 301 -9.39 -11.74 -3.89
C HIS A 301 -9.27 -13.22 -4.31
N SER A 302 -9.59 -14.15 -3.41
CA SER A 302 -9.51 -15.60 -3.64
C SER A 302 -10.86 -16.24 -3.91
#